data_AF-A0A0M3II34-F1
#
_entry.id   AF-A0A0M3II34-F1
#
_cell.length_a   1.000
_cell.length_b   1.000
_cell.length_c   1.000
_cell.angle_alpha   90.00
_cell.angle_beta   90.00
_cell.angle_gamma   90.00
#
_symmetry.space_group_name_H-M   'P 1'
#
loop_
_entity.id
_entity.type
_entity.pdbx_description
1 polymer ?
#
loop_
_entity_poly.entity_id
_entity_poly.type
_entity_poly.pdbx_seq_one_letter_code
_entity_poly.pdbx_strand_id
1 'polypeptide(L)' 'MRSAYIFIAIILVSAIPASSTQCADAGKYCDVLKKYCNDEKYEALTRKECAKTCGHCKVIDKTEY' A
#
# COMPACT_ATOMS: atom_id res chain seq x y z
N MET A 1 27.62 -27.13 14.45
CA MET A 1 27.79 -25.68 14.71
C MET A 1 27.08 -24.77 13.69
N ARG A 2 26.72 -25.22 12.48
CA ARG A 2 25.91 -24.43 11.51
C ARG A 2 24.40 -24.40 11.80
N SER A 3 23.86 -25.37 12.54
CA SER A 3 22.44 -25.42 12.90
C SER A 3 21.98 -24.23 13.76
N ALA A 4 22.80 -23.76 14.70
CA ALA A 4 22.43 -22.64 15.57
C ALA A 4 22.20 -21.34 14.78
N TYR A 5 22.96 -21.12 13.70
CA TYR A 5 22.86 -19.93 12.86
C TYR A 5 21.53 -19.85 12.08
N ILE A 6 20.99 -21.01 11.68
CA ILE A 6 19.72 -21.10 10.95
C ILE A 6 18.56 -20.74 11.87
N PHE A 7 18.55 -21.25 13.11
CA PHE A 7 17.54 -20.89 14.11
C PHE A 7 17.64 -19.42 14.56
N ILE A 8 18.86 -18.88 14.70
CA ILE A 8 19.07 -17.46 15.03
C ILE A 8 18.59 -16.54 13.89
N ALA A 9 18.81 -16.92 12.63
CA ALA A 9 18.35 -16.14 11.47
C ALA A 9 16.81 -16.11 11.34
N ILE A 10 16.12 -17.20 11.67
CA ILE A 10 14.65 -17.27 11.65
C ILE A 10 14.03 -16.35 12.72
N ILE A 11 14.67 -16.25 13.90
CA ILE A 11 14.20 -15.39 14.99
C ILE A 11 14.39 -13.90 14.67
N LEU A 12 15.38 -13.53 13.87
CA LEU A 12 15.63 -12.14 13.46
C LEU A 12 14.74 -11.68 12.28
N VAL A 13 14.16 -12.61 11.51
CA VAL A 13 13.30 -12.32 10.33
C VAL A 13 11.85 -11.99 10.70
N SER A 14 11.39 -12.33 11.91
CA SER A 14 9.98 -12.18 12.32
C SER A 14 9.56 -10.74 12.66
N ALA A 15 10.49 -9.79 12.71
CA ALA A 15 10.23 -8.38 13.02
C ALA A 15 10.23 -7.47 11.78
N ILE A 16 9.89 -7.99 10.61
CA ILE A 16 9.61 -7.13 9.44
C ILE A 16 8.16 -6.66 9.58
N PRO A 17 7.89 -5.39 9.93
CA PRO A 17 6.56 -4.86 9.76
C PRO A 17 6.27 -4.96 8.27
N ALA A 18 5.33 -5.82 7.90
CA ALA A 18 4.73 -5.78 6.57
C ALA A 18 3.96 -4.46 6.49
N SER A 19 4.68 -3.37 6.24
CA SER A 19 4.15 -2.11 5.75
C SER A 19 3.53 -2.47 4.41
N SER A 20 2.26 -2.84 4.46
CA SER A 20 1.45 -3.02 3.29
C SER A 20 1.15 -1.62 2.78
N THR A 21 2.15 -1.01 2.14
CA THR A 21 1.92 0.01 1.13
C THR A 21 1.25 -0.71 -0.04
N GLN A 22 0.00 -1.15 0.16
CA GLN A 22 -0.87 -1.57 -0.93
C GLN A 22 -1.47 -0.30 -1.52
N CYS A 23 -0.56 0.54 -2.02
CA CYS A 23 -0.85 1.65 -2.90
C CYS A 23 -1.05 1.05 -4.29
N ALA A 24 -2.28 0.64 -4.56
CA ALA A 24 -2.68 0.06 -5.83
C ALA A 24 -4.02 0.67 -6.25
N ASP A 25 -4.27 0.64 -7.55
CA ASP A 25 -5.57 0.95 -8.08
C ASP A 25 -6.47 -0.28 -7.93
N ALA A 26 -7.63 -0.11 -7.30
CA ALA A 26 -8.66 -1.13 -7.20
C ALA A 26 -9.59 -1.14 -8.44
N GLY A 27 -9.71 0.01 -9.11
CA GLY A 27 -10.57 0.21 -10.27
C GLY A 27 -9.92 -0.23 -11.57
N LYS A 28 -10.73 -0.77 -12.49
CA LYS A 28 -10.27 -1.17 -13.84
C LYS A 28 -10.14 -0.02 -14.83
N TYR A 29 -10.73 1.14 -14.53
CA TYR A 29 -10.86 2.27 -15.46
C TYR A 29 -10.05 3.50 -15.03
N CYS A 30 -8.95 3.29 -14.31
CA CYS A 30 -8.17 4.40 -13.78
C CYS A 30 -7.50 5.26 -14.86
N ASP A 31 -7.18 4.68 -16.02
CA ASP A 31 -6.70 5.44 -17.19
C ASP A 31 -7.73 6.49 -17.66
N VAL A 32 -9.01 6.15 -17.64
CA VAL A 32 -10.11 7.05 -18.00
C VAL A 32 -10.40 8.03 -16.86
N LEU A 33 -10.31 7.56 -15.62
CA LEU A 33 -10.59 8.36 -14.42
C LEU A 33 -9.48 9.36 -14.08
N LYS A 34 -8.29 9.20 -14.65
CA LYS A 34 -7.12 10.06 -14.41
C LYS A 34 -7.40 11.55 -14.64
N LYS A 35 -8.24 11.88 -15.64
CA LYS A 35 -8.61 13.28 -15.92
C LYS A 35 -9.51 13.91 -14.84
N TYR A 36 -10.08 13.09 -13.96
CA TYR A 36 -10.97 13.51 -12.87
C TYR A 36 -10.30 13.47 -11.49
N CYS A 37 -8.98 13.22 -11.40
CA CYS A 37 -8.28 13.19 -10.11
C CYS A 37 -8.42 14.51 -9.31
N ASN A 38 -8.65 15.63 -10.00
CA ASN A 38 -8.83 16.96 -9.39
C ASN A 38 -10.28 17.46 -9.49
N ASP A 39 -11.22 16.60 -9.89
CA ASP A 39 -12.63 16.96 -9.98
C ASP A 39 -13.31 16.59 -8.65
N GLU A 40 -13.82 17.59 -7.94
CA GLU A 40 -14.48 17.43 -6.64
C GLU A 40 -15.63 16.41 -6.68
N LYS A 41 -16.33 16.31 -7.81
CA LYS A 41 -17.43 15.36 -7.99
C LYS A 41 -16.94 13.90 -7.98
N TYR A 42 -15.71 13.66 -8.42
CA TYR A 42 -15.12 12.34 -8.56
C TYR A 42 -14.01 12.06 -7.55
N GLU A 43 -13.72 12.99 -6.64
CA GLU A 43 -12.69 12.86 -5.62
C GLU A 43 -12.88 11.58 -4.79
N ALA A 44 -14.09 11.34 -4.29
CA ALA A 44 -14.39 10.14 -3.50
C ALA A 44 -14.14 8.83 -4.28
N LEU A 45 -14.50 8.82 -5.56
CA LEU A 45 -14.32 7.66 -6.44
C LEU A 45 -12.84 7.44 -6.76
N THR A 46 -12.14 8.48 -7.19
CA THR A 46 -10.72 8.42 -7.56
C THR A 46 -9.82 8.11 -6.37
N ARG A 47 -10.13 8.62 -5.16
CA ARG A 47 -9.42 8.25 -3.93
C ARG A 47 -9.62 6.79 -3.51
N LYS A 48 -10.78 6.19 -3.83
CA LYS A 48 -11.07 4.80 -3.47
C LYS A 48 -10.54 3.81 -4.50
N GLU A 49 -10.80 4.08 -5.77
CA GLU A 49 -10.57 3.13 -6.86
C GLU A 49 -9.23 3.38 -7.57
N CYS A 50 -8.77 4.63 -7.64
CA CYS A 50 -7.62 5.04 -8.44
C CYS A 50 -6.56 5.76 -7.61
N ALA A 51 -6.38 5.31 -6.36
CA ALA A 51 -5.51 5.97 -5.39
C ALA A 51 -4.06 6.06 -5.86
N LYS A 52 -3.56 5.07 -6.60
CA LYS A 52 -2.20 5.10 -7.15
C LYS A 52 -2.13 6.01 -8.38
N THR A 53 -3.07 5.86 -9.32
CA THR A 53 -3.13 6.67 -10.54
C THR A 53 -3.26 8.17 -10.25
N CYS A 54 -4.03 8.53 -9.22
CA CYS A 54 -4.24 9.91 -8.80
C CYS A 54 -3.28 10.39 -7.68
N GLY A 55 -2.36 9.54 -7.23
CA GLY A 55 -1.38 9.91 -6.19
C GLY A 55 -1.95 10.12 -4.79
N HIS A 56 -3.11 9.54 -4.48
CA HIS A 56 -3.80 9.64 -3.19
C HIS A 56 -3.40 8.55 -2.18
N CYS A 57 -2.35 7.79 -2.45
CA CYS A 57 -1.91 6.74 -1.56
C CYS A 57 -1.55 7.30 -0.18
N LYS A 58 -2.30 6.89 0.84
CA LYS A 58 -1.92 7.12 2.23
C LYS A 58 -0.93 6.04 2.62
N VAL A 59 0.22 6.45 3.14
CA VAL A 59 1.08 5.57 3.91
C VAL A 59 0.28 5.19 5.15
N ILE A 60 -0.37 4.03 5.12
CA ILE A 60 -0.92 3.42 6.34
C ILE A 60 0.28 2.88 7.11
N ASP A 61 0.91 3.77 7.85
CA ASP A 61 1.88 3.39 8.87
C ASP A 61 1.14 2.48 9.85
N LYS A 62 1.49 1.19 9.87
CA LYS A 62 0.95 0.23 10.84
C LYS A 62 1.61 0.46 12.20
N THR A 63 1.50 1.68 12.70
CA THR A 63 1.99 2.05 14.02
C THR A 63 0.80 2.69 14.73
N GLU A 64 0.43 2.09 15.87
CA GLU A 64 -0.54 2.56 16.87
C GLU A 64 -1.92 1.84 16.91
N TYR A 65 -1.89 0.57 17.34
CA TYR A 65 -2.69 0.11 18.50
C TYR A 65 -2.00 -1.09 19.15
#